data_AF-A0A7Z9IB26-F1
#
_entry.id   AF-A0A7Z9IB26-F1
#
_cell.length_a   1.000
_cell.length_b   1.000
_cell.length_c   1.000
_cell.angle_alpha   90.00
_cell.angle_beta   90.00
_cell.angle_gamma   90.00
#
_symmetry.space_group_name_H-M   'P 1'
#
loop_
_entity.id
_entity.type
_entity.pdbx_description
1 polymer ?
#
loop_
_entity_poly.entity_id
_entity_poly.type
_entity_poly.pdbx_seq_one_letter_code
_entity_poly.pdbx_strand_id
1 'polypeptide(L)'
;YAAQQQLVVCGSNRVRGYNLETGKVIWECGGLSNNIVATPVFSNGILIAGSSYEKRAMLAIKIEGAKGDITNSNQVLWERFRGTPYVPSPLLVRGHIFFLAHYQGILSRVDIQTGEDSGGPFRLGGIRNVYASPLAANGNIYVTDLDGTTVVIEDSNAPQVIAYNRLDDRFAASPIAVNDELFMRGAKFLYCIARDQ
;
A
#
# COMPACT_ATOMS: atom_id res chain seq x y z
N TYR A 1 24.82 -16.66 -11.13
CA TYR A 1 23.38 -16.90 -11.33
C TYR A 1 22.65 -15.59 -11.11
N ALA A 2 22.08 -15.00 -12.15
CA ALA A 2 21.21 -13.84 -11.99
C ALA A 2 19.97 -14.26 -11.19
N ALA A 3 19.51 -13.43 -10.26
CA ALA A 3 18.27 -13.68 -9.54
C ALA A 3 17.11 -13.80 -10.55
N GLN A 4 16.34 -14.89 -10.47
CA GLN A 4 15.20 -15.11 -11.35
C GLN A 4 14.13 -14.04 -11.10
N GLN A 5 13.81 -13.23 -12.12
CA GLN A 5 12.73 -12.25 -12.03
C GLN A 5 11.37 -12.94 -11.90
N GLN A 6 10.53 -12.41 -11.02
CA GLN A 6 9.21 -12.94 -10.75
C GLN A 6 8.14 -11.85 -10.95
N LEU A 7 7.04 -12.21 -11.60
CA LEU A 7 5.82 -11.41 -11.61
C LEU A 7 4.95 -11.85 -10.43
N VAL A 8 4.55 -10.92 -9.57
CA VAL A 8 3.63 -11.20 -8.47
C VAL A 8 2.25 -10.68 -8.83
N VAL A 9 1.24 -11.52 -8.68
CA VAL A 9 -0.16 -11.16 -8.91
C VAL A 9 -1.01 -11.57 -7.72
N CYS A 10 -1.73 -10.61 -7.16
CA CYS A 10 -2.83 -10.89 -6.23
C CYS A 10 -4.10 -11.14 -7.04
N GLY A 11 -4.74 -12.28 -6.85
CA GLY A 11 -6.00 -12.65 -7.48
C GLY A 11 -6.91 -13.38 -6.50
N SER A 12 -8.10 -13.80 -6.94
CA SER A 12 -9.10 -14.36 -6.03
C SER A 12 -8.55 -15.45 -5.09
N ASN A 13 -8.67 -15.20 -3.79
CA ASN A 13 -8.21 -16.01 -2.66
C ASN A 13 -6.70 -16.18 -2.50
N ARG A 14 -5.88 -15.76 -3.46
CA ARG A 14 -4.46 -16.14 -3.55
C ARG A 14 -3.57 -15.04 -4.09
N VAL A 15 -2.35 -14.98 -3.60
CA VAL A 15 -1.24 -14.27 -4.23
C VAL A 15 -0.28 -15.30 -4.83
N ARG A 16 0.19 -15.04 -6.06
CA ARG A 16 1.04 -15.97 -6.81
C ARG A 16 2.28 -15.27 -7.36
N GLY A 17 3.40 -15.97 -7.31
CA GLY A 17 4.63 -15.61 -8.00
C GLY A 17 4.80 -16.46 -9.26
N TYR A 18 5.01 -15.80 -10.39
CA TYR A 18 5.24 -16.43 -11.69
C TYR A 18 6.66 -16.17 -12.16
N ASN A 19 7.24 -17.12 -12.87
CA ASN A 19 8.41 -16.86 -13.68
C ASN A 19 8.01 -15.87 -14.79
N LEU A 20 8.72 -14.73 -14.87
CA LEU A 20 8.37 -13.63 -15.76
C LEU A 20 8.37 -14.03 -17.26
N GLU A 21 9.31 -14.88 -17.67
CA GLU A 21 9.48 -15.25 -19.08
C GLU A 21 8.49 -16.33 -19.55
N THR A 22 8.19 -17.29 -18.67
CA THR A 22 7.44 -18.50 -19.03
C THR A 22 5.99 -18.49 -18.54
N GLY A 23 5.64 -17.58 -17.63
CA GLY A 23 4.33 -17.54 -16.99
C GLY A 23 4.04 -18.73 -16.08
N LYS A 24 5.02 -19.59 -15.77
CA LYS A 24 4.83 -20.73 -14.86
C LYS A 24 4.74 -20.25 -13.42
N VAL A 25 3.78 -20.76 -12.66
CA VAL A 25 3.67 -20.53 -11.22
C VAL A 25 4.90 -21.13 -10.53
N ILE A 26 5.59 -20.32 -9.74
CA ILE A 26 6.70 -20.74 -8.88
C ILE A 26 6.16 -21.10 -7.49
N TRP A 27 5.33 -20.21 -6.94
CA TRP A 27 4.70 -20.36 -5.64
C TRP A 27 3.33 -19.69 -5.61
N GLU A 28 2.48 -20.13 -4.68
CA GLU A 28 1.21 -19.49 -4.38
C GLU A 28 0.90 -19.52 -2.88
N CYS A 29 0.24 -18.48 -2.38
CA CYS A 29 -0.20 -18.38 -0.99
C CYS A 29 -1.69 -18.01 -0.96
N GLY A 30 -2.49 -18.82 -0.27
CA GLY A 30 -3.87 -18.52 0.06
C GLY A 30 -4.00 -17.54 1.21
N GLY A 31 -5.25 -17.17 1.53
CA GLY A 31 -5.57 -16.38 2.72
C GLY A 31 -6.24 -15.03 2.42
N LEU A 32 -6.13 -14.54 1.19
CA LEU A 32 -6.77 -13.29 0.75
C LEU A 32 -8.27 -13.50 0.43
N SER A 33 -8.98 -12.43 0.12
CA SER A 33 -10.38 -12.47 -0.35
C SER A 33 -10.48 -12.81 -1.85
N ASN A 34 -11.69 -13.12 -2.32
CA ASN A 34 -12.03 -13.29 -3.72
C ASN A 34 -11.91 -11.99 -4.53
N ASN A 35 -12.18 -10.84 -3.90
CA ASN A 35 -12.00 -9.53 -4.52
C ASN A 35 -10.76 -8.83 -3.95
N ILE A 36 -9.75 -8.61 -4.79
CA ILE A 36 -8.49 -7.97 -4.41
C ILE A 36 -8.23 -6.80 -5.34
N VAL A 37 -7.98 -5.64 -4.75
CA VAL A 37 -7.78 -4.37 -5.45
C VAL A 37 -6.41 -3.77 -5.12
N ALA A 38 -6.02 -3.81 -3.84
CA ALA A 38 -4.72 -3.32 -3.40
C ALA A 38 -3.55 -4.08 -4.06
N THR A 39 -2.60 -3.31 -4.60
CA THR A 39 -1.33 -3.83 -5.14
C THR A 39 -0.41 -4.22 -3.99
N PRO A 40 0.28 -5.38 -4.06
CA PRO A 40 1.22 -5.77 -3.03
C PRO A 40 2.48 -4.90 -3.05
N VAL A 41 3.15 -4.76 -1.90
CA VAL A 41 4.43 -4.07 -1.78
C VAL A 41 5.53 -5.05 -1.39
N PHE A 42 6.76 -4.81 -1.82
CA PHE A 42 7.89 -5.70 -1.59
C PHE A 42 9.12 -4.94 -1.13
N SER A 43 9.79 -5.42 -0.09
CA SER A 43 11.10 -4.93 0.33
C SER A 43 11.88 -6.02 1.04
N ASN A 44 13.19 -6.11 0.77
CA ASN A 44 14.13 -6.99 1.48
C ASN A 44 13.65 -8.45 1.60
N GLY A 45 13.07 -9.00 0.53
CA GLY A 45 12.61 -10.39 0.50
C GLY A 45 11.24 -10.63 1.12
N ILE A 46 10.58 -9.61 1.66
CA ILE A 46 9.24 -9.68 2.24
C ILE A 46 8.25 -9.01 1.30
N LEU A 47 7.24 -9.77 0.89
CA LEU A 47 6.07 -9.30 0.14
C LEU A 47 4.91 -9.11 1.10
N ILE A 48 4.23 -7.96 1.00
CA ILE A 48 3.01 -7.66 1.73
C ILE A 48 1.86 -7.63 0.75
N ALA A 49 0.86 -8.48 0.98
CA ALA A 49 -0.38 -8.50 0.22
C ALA A 49 -1.56 -8.37 1.17
N GLY A 50 -2.60 -7.64 0.78
CA GLY A 50 -3.77 -7.44 1.65
C GLY A 50 -5.06 -7.22 0.88
N SER A 51 -6.16 -7.46 1.58
CA SER A 51 -7.52 -7.33 1.07
C SER A 51 -8.52 -7.12 2.22
N SER A 52 -9.66 -6.49 1.95
CA SER A 52 -10.67 -6.22 2.99
C SER A 52 -12.13 -6.25 2.56
N TYR A 53 -12.47 -6.77 1.38
CA TYR A 53 -13.85 -6.70 0.90
C TYR A 53 -14.77 -7.62 1.70
N GLU A 54 -14.85 -8.91 1.39
CA GLU A 54 -15.62 -9.88 2.17
C GLU A 54 -14.79 -10.52 3.29
N LYS A 55 -13.47 -10.61 3.09
CA LYS A 55 -12.52 -11.12 4.07
C LYS A 55 -11.42 -10.08 4.29
N ARG A 56 -11.19 -9.73 5.54
CA ARG A 56 -10.05 -8.92 5.97
C ARG A 56 -8.85 -9.81 6.13
N ALA A 57 -7.82 -9.60 5.31
CA ALA A 57 -6.57 -10.30 5.40
C ALA A 57 -5.42 -9.36 4.99
N MET A 58 -4.27 -9.49 5.64
CA MET A 58 -3.01 -8.93 5.19
C MET A 58 -1.92 -9.89 5.62
N LEU A 59 -1.06 -10.26 4.68
CA LEU A 59 -0.07 -11.32 4.82
C LEU A 59 1.31 -10.72 4.54
N ALA A 60 2.29 -11.07 5.37
CA ALA A 60 3.70 -10.93 5.03
C ALA A 60 4.28 -12.28 4.61
N ILE A 61 4.89 -12.30 3.44
CA ILE A 61 5.38 -13.51 2.81
C ILE A 61 6.87 -13.34 2.51
N LYS A 62 7.71 -14.20 3.09
CA LYS A 62 9.11 -14.35 2.72
C LYS A 62 9.18 -15.08 1.37
N ILE A 63 9.82 -14.43 0.39
CA ILE A 63 9.87 -14.93 -1.01
C ILE A 63 11.09 -15.84 -1.26
N GLU A 64 12.16 -15.66 -0.49
CA GLU A 64 13.36 -16.49 -0.62
C GLU A 64 13.04 -17.96 -0.36
N GLY A 65 13.30 -18.81 -1.36
CA GLY A 65 13.04 -20.25 -1.29
C GLY A 65 11.55 -20.64 -1.41
N ALA A 66 10.64 -19.69 -1.68
CA ALA A 66 9.22 -20.00 -1.85
C ALA A 66 9.00 -20.87 -3.11
N LYS A 67 8.31 -22.00 -2.94
CA LYS A 67 7.99 -22.95 -4.03
C LYS A 67 6.73 -23.75 -3.72
N GLY A 68 5.86 -23.92 -4.71
CA GLY A 68 4.60 -24.64 -4.57
C GLY A 68 3.55 -23.86 -3.76
N ASP A 69 2.59 -24.57 -3.17
CA ASP A 69 1.63 -23.94 -2.25
C ASP A 69 2.30 -23.70 -0.89
N ILE A 70 2.51 -22.44 -0.55
CA ILE A 70 3.15 -21.99 0.69
C ILE A 70 2.14 -21.53 1.75
N THR A 71 0.84 -21.76 1.53
CA THR A 71 -0.21 -21.45 2.50
C THR A 71 0.08 -22.15 3.84
N ASN A 72 -0.03 -21.42 4.96
CA ASN A 72 0.25 -21.91 6.32
C ASN A 72 1.68 -22.46 6.52
N SER A 73 2.63 -22.13 5.64
CA SER A 73 4.04 -22.50 5.80
C SER A 73 4.81 -21.44 6.60
N ASN A 74 6.06 -21.76 6.93
CA ASN A 74 7.00 -20.81 7.54
C ASN A 74 7.39 -19.63 6.64
N GLN A 75 6.95 -19.61 5.37
CA GLN A 75 7.10 -18.44 4.50
C GLN A 75 6.10 -17.33 4.84
N VAL A 76 4.97 -17.64 5.48
CA VAL A 76 4.05 -16.63 6.00
C VAL A 76 4.57 -16.16 7.35
N LEU A 77 5.16 -14.96 7.38
CA LEU A 77 5.81 -14.41 8.56
C LEU A 77 4.80 -13.96 9.62
N TRP A 78 3.72 -13.33 9.15
CA TRP A 78 2.62 -12.89 10.00
C TRP A 78 1.36 -12.63 9.15
N GLU A 79 0.22 -12.61 9.83
CA GLU A 79 -1.08 -12.32 9.25
C GLU A 79 -1.85 -11.30 10.11
N ARG A 80 -2.63 -10.43 9.45
CA ARG A 80 -3.58 -9.54 10.12
C ARG A 80 -4.98 -9.71 9.53
N PHE A 81 -5.98 -9.67 10.40
CA PHE A 81 -7.40 -9.80 10.02
C PHE A 81 -8.25 -8.57 10.42
N ARG A 82 -7.58 -7.49 10.84
CA ARG A 82 -8.19 -6.23 11.26
C ARG A 82 -7.38 -5.08 10.72
N GLY A 83 -8.05 -3.97 10.39
CA GLY A 83 -7.42 -2.82 9.76
C GLY A 83 -6.61 -3.28 8.56
N THR A 84 -7.26 -3.75 7.50
CA THR A 84 -6.57 -4.20 6.29
C THR A 84 -6.88 -3.24 5.13
N PRO A 85 -6.08 -3.24 4.05
CA PRO A 85 -6.33 -2.38 2.88
C PRO A 85 -7.37 -2.97 1.93
N TYR A 86 -8.15 -2.09 1.29
CA TYR A 86 -9.03 -2.48 0.19
C TYR A 86 -8.66 -1.80 -1.13
N VAL A 87 -9.09 -0.54 -1.33
CA VAL A 87 -8.87 0.20 -2.59
C VAL A 87 -7.49 0.83 -2.63
N PRO A 88 -7.08 1.64 -1.63
CA PRO A 88 -5.73 2.20 -1.61
C PRO A 88 -4.72 1.07 -1.37
N SER A 89 -3.68 1.04 -2.20
CA SER A 89 -2.58 0.12 -1.99
C SER A 89 -1.72 0.60 -0.80
N PRO A 90 -1.12 -0.33 -0.03
CA PRO A 90 -0.16 0.02 1.00
C PRO A 90 1.03 0.81 0.46
N LEU A 91 1.63 1.63 1.32
CA LEU A 91 2.87 2.33 1.11
C LEU A 91 3.93 1.72 2.02
N LEU A 92 5.07 1.32 1.45
CA LEU A 92 6.21 0.82 2.19
C LEU A 92 7.29 1.91 2.24
N VAL A 93 7.66 2.34 3.44
CA VAL A 93 8.69 3.36 3.64
C VAL A 93 9.41 3.11 4.96
N ARG A 94 10.75 3.15 4.93
CA ARG A 94 11.63 2.97 6.11
C ARG A 94 11.32 1.73 6.97
N GLY A 95 11.00 0.60 6.34
CA GLY A 95 10.68 -0.65 7.07
C GLY A 95 9.29 -0.67 7.70
N HIS A 96 8.46 0.34 7.45
CA HIS A 96 7.08 0.38 7.88
C HIS A 96 6.13 0.26 6.69
N ILE A 97 4.95 -0.29 6.97
CA ILE A 97 3.85 -0.37 6.01
C ILE A 97 2.75 0.58 6.51
N PHE A 98 2.42 1.54 5.67
CA PHE A 98 1.31 2.47 5.87
C PHE A 98 0.16 2.07 4.96
N PHE A 99 -1.05 1.97 5.50
CA PHE A 99 -2.21 1.64 4.68
C PHE A 99 -3.49 2.16 5.34
N LEU A 100 -4.51 2.41 4.53
CA LEU A 100 -5.81 2.85 5.02
C LEU A 100 -6.66 1.64 5.41
N ALA A 101 -7.40 1.75 6.50
CA ALA A 101 -8.41 0.76 6.85
C ALA A 101 -9.55 0.84 5.80
N HIS A 102 -9.58 -0.14 4.89
CA HIS A 102 -10.50 -0.19 3.76
C HIS A 102 -10.34 1.01 2.80
N TYR A 103 -11.13 2.08 2.97
CA TYR A 103 -11.02 3.37 2.26
C TYR A 103 -11.24 4.55 3.22
N GLN A 104 -11.16 4.32 4.53
CA GLN A 104 -11.46 5.33 5.55
C GLN A 104 -10.23 6.18 5.84
N GLY A 105 -10.42 7.39 6.40
CA GLY A 105 -9.34 8.25 6.91
C GLY A 105 -8.70 7.72 8.19
N ILE A 106 -8.38 6.42 8.24
CA ILE A 106 -7.67 5.76 9.34
C ILE A 106 -6.42 5.14 8.74
N LEU A 107 -5.27 5.76 8.98
CA LEU A 107 -3.97 5.32 8.49
C LEU A 107 -3.29 4.46 9.55
N SER A 108 -3.15 3.17 9.28
CA SER A 108 -2.33 2.28 10.10
C SER A 108 -0.86 2.41 9.72
N ARG A 109 0.03 2.21 10.68
CA ARG A 109 1.47 2.04 10.49
C ARG A 109 1.88 0.78 11.22
N VAL A 110 2.47 -0.18 10.51
CA VAL A 110 3.01 -1.40 11.11
C VAL A 110 4.45 -1.62 10.74
N ASP A 111 5.16 -2.37 11.58
CA ASP A 111 6.46 -2.92 11.25
C ASP A 111 6.35 -4.03 10.19
N ILE A 112 7.22 -4.01 9.18
CA ILE A 112 7.19 -5.00 8.10
C ILE A 112 7.59 -6.41 8.55
N GLN A 113 8.45 -6.52 9.57
CA GLN A 113 8.97 -7.80 10.06
C GLN A 113 7.98 -8.49 10.98
N THR A 114 7.31 -7.72 11.86
CA THR A 114 6.43 -8.30 12.90
C THR A 114 4.94 -8.16 12.61
N GLY A 115 4.54 -7.19 11.79
CA GLY A 115 3.12 -6.87 11.55
C GLY A 115 2.45 -6.13 12.70
N GLU A 116 3.20 -5.78 13.74
CA GLU A 116 2.71 -5.06 14.91
C GLU A 116 2.55 -3.56 14.64
N ASP A 117 1.57 -2.95 15.29
CA ASP A 117 1.33 -1.51 15.17
C ASP A 117 2.53 -0.72 15.72
N SER A 118 3.02 0.21 14.92
CA SER A 118 4.19 1.04 15.22
C SER A 118 3.78 2.50 15.22
N GLY A 119 3.32 3.00 16.37
CA GLY A 119 2.94 4.41 16.54
C GLY A 119 1.62 4.83 15.93
N GLY A 120 0.73 3.91 15.54
CA GLY A 120 -0.62 4.18 14.99
C GLY A 120 -1.67 3.19 15.51
N PRO A 121 -2.91 3.18 14.97
CA PRO A 121 -3.38 3.92 13.79
C PRO A 121 -3.72 5.40 14.04
N PHE A 122 -3.60 6.23 13.00
CA PHE A 122 -3.92 7.66 13.01
C PHE A 122 -5.29 7.92 12.38
N ARG A 123 -6.13 8.72 13.04
CA ARG A 123 -7.32 9.28 12.40
C ARG A 123 -6.92 10.54 11.63
N LEU A 124 -7.05 10.48 10.32
CA LEU A 124 -6.84 11.61 9.43
C LEU A 124 -8.14 12.41 9.36
N GLY A 125 -8.26 13.40 10.25
CA GLY A 125 -9.39 14.33 10.23
C GLY A 125 -9.50 15.06 8.89
N GLY A 126 -10.68 15.57 8.54
CA GLY A 126 -10.86 16.36 7.32
C GLY A 126 -10.91 15.57 6.01
N ILE A 127 -10.54 14.28 5.99
CA ILE A 127 -10.66 13.42 4.81
C ILE A 127 -11.59 12.23 4.98
N ARG A 128 -12.19 11.78 3.87
CA ARG A 128 -13.07 10.61 3.82
C ARG A 128 -13.04 9.94 2.44
N ASN A 129 -13.42 8.66 2.36
CA ASN A 129 -13.51 7.94 1.08
C ASN A 129 -12.21 8.03 0.26
N VAL A 130 -11.11 7.56 0.83
CA VAL A 130 -9.77 7.57 0.23
C VAL A 130 -9.64 6.41 -0.76
N TYR A 131 -9.47 6.72 -2.04
CA TYR A 131 -9.27 5.72 -3.11
C TYR A 131 -7.83 5.76 -3.63
N ALA A 132 -7.22 6.95 -3.64
CA ALA A 132 -5.82 7.14 -3.97
C ALA A 132 -4.91 6.42 -2.96
N SER A 133 -3.90 5.69 -3.44
CA SER A 133 -2.86 5.13 -2.60
C SER A 133 -2.01 6.26 -1.98
N PRO A 134 -1.52 6.12 -0.74
CA PRO A 134 -0.56 7.05 -0.16
C PRO A 134 0.74 7.11 -0.95
N LEU A 135 1.40 8.26 -0.92
CA LEU A 135 2.73 8.48 -1.51
C LEU A 135 3.70 8.96 -0.43
N ALA A 136 4.92 8.42 -0.40
CA ALA A 136 6.03 9.02 0.34
C ALA A 136 6.90 9.85 -0.61
N ALA A 137 7.12 11.12 -0.29
CA ALA A 137 8.04 11.99 -1.02
C ALA A 137 8.52 13.16 -0.13
N ASN A 138 9.78 13.57 -0.30
CA ASN A 138 10.36 14.72 0.42
C ASN A 138 10.14 14.67 1.95
N GLY A 139 10.34 13.49 2.57
CA GLY A 139 10.17 13.30 4.01
C GLY A 139 8.72 13.36 4.52
N ASN A 140 7.73 13.31 3.62
CA ASN A 140 6.31 13.37 3.95
C ASN A 140 5.54 12.21 3.33
N ILE A 141 4.38 11.89 3.91
CA ILE A 141 3.35 11.00 3.39
C ILE A 141 2.14 11.85 2.98
N TYR A 142 1.69 11.66 1.74
CA TYR A 142 0.54 12.36 1.16
C TYR A 142 -0.63 11.38 1.05
N VAL A 143 -1.78 11.74 1.60
CA VAL A 143 -3.02 10.97 1.49
C VAL A 143 -4.10 11.88 0.92
N THR A 144 -4.62 11.51 -0.26
CA THR A 144 -5.63 12.31 -0.97
C THR A 144 -6.96 11.61 -0.99
N ASP A 145 -8.01 12.34 -0.65
CA ASP A 145 -9.37 11.83 -0.62
C ASP A 145 -10.12 12.11 -1.92
N LEU A 146 -11.29 11.48 -2.10
CA LEU A 146 -12.06 11.62 -3.34
C LEU A 146 -12.57 13.04 -3.61
N ASP A 147 -12.65 13.89 -2.59
CA ASP A 147 -13.20 15.25 -2.67
C ASP A 147 -12.10 16.33 -2.83
N GLY A 148 -10.86 15.89 -3.09
CA GLY A 148 -9.74 16.75 -3.44
C GLY A 148 -8.96 17.31 -2.26
N THR A 149 -9.18 16.78 -1.06
CA THR A 149 -8.37 17.13 0.11
C THR A 149 -7.18 16.19 0.23
N THR A 150 -5.98 16.76 0.30
CA THR A 150 -4.72 16.07 0.56
C THR A 150 -4.21 16.40 1.95
N VAL A 151 -4.07 15.38 2.79
CA VAL A 151 -3.38 15.47 4.09
C VAL A 151 -1.90 15.19 3.87
N VAL A 152 -1.06 16.04 4.44
CA VAL A 152 0.39 15.86 4.48
C VAL A 152 0.80 15.48 5.89
N ILE A 153 1.51 14.37 6.01
CA ILE A 153 1.95 13.79 7.29
C ILE A 153 3.47 13.71 7.24
N GLU A 154 4.15 14.09 8.32
CA GLU A 154 5.60 13.91 8.42
C GLU A 154 5.96 12.41 8.47
N ASP A 155 6.90 11.97 7.62
CA ASP A 155 7.48 10.62 7.65
C ASP A 155 8.60 10.55 8.71
N SER A 156 8.19 10.45 9.98
CA SER A 156 9.08 10.39 11.14
C SER A 156 8.71 9.25 12.10
N ASN A 157 9.48 9.12 13.19
CA ASN A 157 9.16 8.13 14.24
C ASN A 157 7.86 8.47 15.00
N ALA A 158 7.41 9.72 14.96
CA ALA A 158 6.16 10.17 15.57
C ALA A 158 5.34 10.98 14.55
N PRO A 159 4.75 10.34 13.52
CA PRO A 159 4.10 11.02 12.42
C PRO A 159 3.03 12.00 12.89
N GLN A 160 3.11 13.25 12.42
CA GLN A 160 2.13 14.29 12.68
C GLN A 160 1.55 14.80 11.36
N VAL A 161 0.28 15.17 11.38
CA VAL A 161 -0.30 15.93 10.27
C VAL A 161 0.28 17.33 10.29
N ILE A 162 0.88 17.75 9.17
CA ILE A 162 1.55 19.05 9.04
C ILE A 162 0.81 20.01 8.10
N ALA A 163 -0.06 19.50 7.22
CA ALA A 163 -0.85 20.34 6.33
C ALA A 163 -2.12 19.66 5.81
N TYR A 164 -3.08 20.49 5.42
CA TYR A 164 -4.25 20.13 4.62
C TYR A 164 -4.30 21.03 3.40
N ASN A 165 -4.32 20.44 2.21
CA ASN A 165 -4.41 21.16 0.95
C ASN A 165 -5.68 20.72 0.22
N ARG A 166 -6.35 21.64 -0.50
CA ARG A 166 -7.55 21.31 -1.25
C ARG A 166 -7.49 21.83 -2.67
N LEU A 167 -7.81 20.96 -3.62
CA LEU A 167 -8.06 21.29 -5.02
C LEU A 167 -9.55 21.10 -5.32
N ASP A 168 -10.14 21.96 -6.15
CA ASP A 168 -11.56 21.87 -6.54
C ASP A 168 -11.81 20.84 -7.68
N ASP A 169 -11.42 19.59 -7.40
CA ASP A 169 -11.57 18.44 -8.31
C ASP A 169 -11.73 17.15 -7.50
N ARG A 170 -12.01 16.03 -8.18
CA ARG A 170 -12.15 14.70 -7.58
C ARG A 170 -10.96 13.81 -7.93
N PHE A 171 -10.45 13.07 -6.95
CA PHE A 171 -9.22 12.31 -7.09
C PHE A 171 -9.41 10.84 -6.68
N ALA A 172 -9.47 9.96 -7.67
CA ALA A 172 -9.36 8.52 -7.47
C ALA A 172 -7.96 7.98 -7.78
N ALA A 173 -7.13 8.77 -8.47
CA ALA A 173 -5.77 8.39 -8.82
C ALA A 173 -4.79 8.78 -7.71
N SER A 174 -3.80 7.92 -7.46
CA SER A 174 -2.71 8.20 -6.56
C SER A 174 -1.85 9.37 -7.08
N PRO A 175 -1.36 10.26 -6.19
CA PRO A 175 -0.38 11.26 -6.57
C PRO A 175 0.95 10.58 -6.93
N ILE A 176 1.77 11.24 -7.75
CA ILE A 176 3.13 10.78 -8.07
C ILE A 176 4.12 11.94 -7.99
N ALA A 177 5.25 11.73 -7.32
CA ALA A 177 6.33 12.68 -7.28
C ALA A 177 7.36 12.36 -8.37
N VAL A 178 7.77 13.37 -9.13
CA VAL A 178 8.83 13.28 -10.13
C VAL A 178 9.74 14.49 -9.92
N ASN A 179 11.01 14.24 -9.57
CA ASN A 179 11.95 15.29 -9.15
C ASN A 179 11.34 16.15 -8.02
N ASP A 180 11.24 17.46 -8.24
CA ASP A 180 10.71 18.44 -7.29
C ASP A 180 9.22 18.76 -7.51
N GLU A 181 8.53 17.98 -8.34
CA GLU A 181 7.14 18.20 -8.74
C GLU A 181 6.23 17.05 -8.26
N LEU A 182 5.03 17.43 -7.82
CA LEU A 182 3.97 16.49 -7.45
C LEU A 182 2.85 16.55 -8.48
N PHE A 183 2.62 15.46 -9.19
CA PHE A 183 1.55 15.32 -10.17
C PHE A 183 0.33 14.66 -9.55
N MET A 184 -0.84 15.23 -9.82
CA MET A 184 -2.12 14.71 -9.34
C MET A 184 -3.16 14.72 -10.46
N ARG A 185 -3.64 13.54 -10.84
CA ARG A 185 -4.69 13.41 -11.87
C ARG A 185 -6.08 13.48 -11.21
N GLY A 186 -6.73 14.64 -11.37
CA GLY A 186 -8.13 14.82 -11.02
C GLY A 186 -9.08 14.30 -12.10
N ALA A 187 -10.38 14.51 -11.90
CA ALA A 187 -11.40 14.14 -12.87
C ALA A 187 -11.50 15.19 -14.00
N LYS A 188 -11.16 16.45 -13.71
CA LYS A 188 -11.18 17.56 -14.67
C LYS A 188 -9.79 17.85 -15.23
N PHE A 189 -8.76 17.83 -14.38
CA PHE A 189 -7.42 18.30 -14.75
C PHE A 189 -6.29 17.35 -14.32
N LEU A 190 -5.12 17.51 -14.95
CA LEU A 190 -3.85 17.04 -14.42
C LEU A 190 -3.14 18.23 -13.76
N TYR A 191 -2.93 18.15 -12.46
CA TYR A 191 -2.25 19.17 -11.67
C TYR A 191 -0.76 18.86 -11.56
N CYS A 192 0.07 19.89 -11.65
CA CYS A 192 1.48 19.87 -11.24
C CYS A 192 1.63 20.86 -10.09
N ILE A 193 2.03 20.38 -8.91
CA ILE A 193 2.34 21.20 -7.74
C ILE A 193 3.86 21.22 -7.57
N ALA A 194 4.43 22.41 -7.66
CA ALA A 194 5.85 22.66 -7.51
C ALA A 194 6.05 23.87 -6.59
N ARG A 195 7.29 24.08 -6.12
CA ARG A 195 7.66 25.34 -5.46
C ARG A 195 7.65 26.47 -6.50
N ASP A 196 7.25 27.66 -6.08
CA ASP A 196 7.49 28.87 -6.87
C ASP A 196 9.00 29.00 -7.12
N GLN A 197 9.36 29.39 -8.35
CA GLN A 197 10.75 29.62 -8.75
C GLN A 197 11.33 30.88 -8.10
#